data_AF-A0A146GC77-F1
#
_entry.id   AF-A0A146GC77-F1
#
_cell.length_a   1.000
_cell.length_b   1.000
_cell.length_c   1.000
_cell.angle_alpha   90.00
_cell.angle_beta   90.00
_cell.angle_gamma   90.00
#
_symmetry.space_group_name_H-M   'P 1'
#
loop_
_entity.id
_entity.type
_entity.pdbx_description
1 polymer ?
#
loop_
_entity_poly.entity_id
_entity_poly.type
_entity_poly.pdbx_seq_one_letter_code
_entity_poly.pdbx_strand_id
1 'polypeptide(L)'
;MIRKGAAILILLAIGALLMPVERQIDADQRAAHLRKPTLNLELRERIGQMGFLAALSGFRSPLAAILWIEAHNAWERTEWGRMAGLFDTVTTLQPRSPLYWDMASWHMAYNASVAAREDPKQPSEILRQRAERQYIQLGKEILERGIRNNPDNAYLQNQLGIILRDKLSDDCGAADAFLKASELPGAPPFYARAAGYSMAKCPGKEKQAYELLKHLYDKGEDERKPSLISNIKELEKKLDVPPAERIP
;
A
#
# COMPACT_ATOMS: atom_id res chain seq x y z
N MET A 1 -29.54 -30.88 37.02
CA MET A 1 -29.23 -31.06 35.58
C MET A 1 -30.20 -30.31 34.66
N ILE A 2 -31.51 -30.33 34.92
CA ILE A 2 -32.56 -29.68 34.10
C ILE A 2 -32.34 -28.18 33.86
N ARG A 3 -31.91 -27.41 34.89
CA ARG A 3 -31.63 -25.96 34.76
C ARG A 3 -30.47 -25.62 33.80
N LYS A 4 -29.47 -26.49 33.70
CA LYS A 4 -28.34 -26.29 32.78
C LYS A 4 -28.75 -26.57 31.32
N GLY A 5 -29.58 -27.58 31.10
CA GLY A 5 -30.14 -27.89 29.77
C GLY A 5 -31.06 -26.79 29.24
N ALA A 6 -31.92 -26.23 30.11
CA ALA A 6 -32.79 -25.11 29.74
C ALA A 6 -31.98 -23.85 29.36
N ALA A 7 -30.91 -23.53 30.10
CA ALA A 7 -30.04 -22.39 29.77
C ALA A 7 -29.36 -22.55 28.40
N ILE A 8 -28.87 -23.75 28.07
CA ILE A 8 -28.27 -24.04 26.77
C ILE A 8 -29.30 -23.89 25.65
N LEU A 9 -30.51 -24.44 25.83
CA LEU A 9 -31.60 -24.32 24.86
C LEU A 9 -32.02 -22.86 24.62
N ILE A 10 -32.08 -22.05 25.68
CA ILE A 10 -32.38 -20.62 25.56
C ILE A 10 -31.27 -19.90 24.78
N LEU A 11 -30.00 -20.18 25.07
CA LEU A 11 -28.88 -19.59 24.33
C LEU A 11 -28.89 -19.98 22.85
N LEU A 12 -29.20 -21.24 22.54
CA LEU A 12 -29.33 -21.72 21.15
C LEU A 12 -30.52 -21.06 20.43
N ALA A 13 -31.66 -20.92 21.11
CA ALA A 13 -32.84 -20.27 20.55
C ALA A 13 -32.60 -18.77 20.28
N ILE A 14 -31.97 -18.06 21.22
CA ILE A 14 -31.56 -16.66 21.05
C ILE A 14 -30.57 -16.54 19.88
N GLY A 15 -29.55 -17.40 19.82
CA GLY A 15 -28.58 -17.41 18.72
C GLY A 15 -29.24 -17.65 17.36
N ALA A 16 -30.18 -18.59 17.27
CA ALA A 16 -30.94 -18.86 16.05
C ALA A 16 -31.81 -17.67 15.62
N LEU A 17 -32.42 -16.96 16.59
CA LEU A 17 -33.26 -15.78 16.35
C LEU A 17 -32.43 -14.57 15.87
N LEU A 18 -31.22 -14.39 16.42
CA LEU A 18 -30.34 -13.27 16.09
C LEU A 18 -29.55 -13.51 14.78
N MET A 19 -29.35 -14.75 14.37
CA MET A 19 -28.58 -15.12 13.17
C MET A 19 -28.98 -14.39 11.88
N PRO A 20 -30.28 -14.19 11.52
CA PRO A 20 -30.64 -13.42 10.33
C PRO A 20 -30.25 -11.93 10.43
N VAL A 21 -30.39 -11.32 11.61
CA VAL A 21 -30.00 -9.92 11.86
C VAL A 21 -28.48 -9.78 11.76
N GLU A 22 -27.73 -10.71 12.37
CA GLU A 22 -26.28 -10.75 12.22
C GLU A 22 -25.87 -10.89 10.76
N ARG A 23 -26.48 -11.81 10.00
CA ARG A 23 -26.17 -12.00 8.57
C ARG A 23 -26.45 -10.75 7.73
N GLN A 24 -27.51 -10.02 8.03
CA GLN A 24 -27.85 -8.77 7.36
C GLN A 24 -26.85 -7.67 7.71
N ILE A 25 -26.54 -7.46 9.00
CA ILE A 25 -25.49 -6.53 9.43
C ILE A 25 -24.15 -6.89 8.78
N ASP A 26 -23.83 -8.17 8.68
CA ASP A 26 -22.60 -8.64 8.06
C ASP A 26 -22.60 -8.39 6.54
N ALA A 27 -23.76 -8.47 5.87
CA ALA A 27 -23.93 -8.12 4.47
C ALA A 27 -23.81 -6.61 4.24
N ASP A 28 -24.43 -5.80 5.09
CA ASP A 28 -24.37 -4.33 5.05
C ASP A 28 -22.95 -3.84 5.35
N GLN A 29 -22.26 -4.44 6.31
CA GLN A 29 -20.85 -4.15 6.60
C GLN A 29 -19.93 -4.59 5.45
N ARG A 30 -20.24 -5.69 4.76
CA ARG A 30 -19.52 -6.09 3.53
C ARG A 30 -19.71 -5.05 2.43
N ALA A 31 -20.95 -4.63 2.18
CA ALA A 31 -21.28 -3.63 1.17
C ALA A 31 -20.68 -2.26 1.49
N ALA A 32 -20.67 -1.88 2.76
CA ALA A 32 -20.11 -0.62 3.24
C ALA A 32 -18.59 -0.69 3.51
N HIS A 33 -17.91 -1.79 3.19
CA HIS A 33 -16.49 -1.99 3.44
C HIS A 33 -16.05 -1.89 4.92
N LEU A 34 -17.01 -1.97 5.85
CA LEU A 34 -16.82 -1.91 7.31
C LEU A 34 -16.50 -3.28 7.95
N ARG A 35 -16.33 -4.32 7.12
CA ARG A 35 -16.12 -5.68 7.61
C ARG A 35 -14.92 -5.72 8.57
N LYS A 36 -15.16 -6.21 9.78
CA LYS A 36 -14.07 -6.52 10.72
C LYS A 36 -13.16 -7.57 10.07
N PRO A 37 -11.83 -7.38 10.04
CA PRO A 37 -10.91 -8.39 9.52
C PRO A 37 -11.13 -9.72 10.24
N THR A 38 -11.06 -10.81 9.49
CA THR A 38 -11.30 -12.16 10.03
C THR A 38 -10.30 -12.45 11.14
N LEU A 39 -10.82 -12.78 12.32
CA LEU A 39 -10.02 -13.25 13.44
C LEU A 39 -9.60 -14.70 13.13
N ASN A 40 -8.38 -14.89 12.64
CA ASN A 40 -7.85 -16.21 12.27
C ASN A 40 -6.60 -16.57 13.11
N LEU A 41 -6.09 -17.81 12.96
CA LEU A 41 -4.88 -18.24 13.66
C LEU A 41 -3.64 -17.43 13.24
N GLU A 42 -3.53 -17.06 11.96
CA GLU A 42 -2.42 -16.23 11.47
C GLU A 42 -2.34 -14.89 12.22
N LEU A 43 -3.49 -14.27 12.47
CA LEU A 43 -3.57 -13.05 13.28
C LEU A 43 -3.04 -13.30 14.69
N ARG A 44 -3.45 -14.41 15.34
CA ARG A 44 -2.99 -14.77 16.69
C ARG A 44 -1.48 -14.98 16.74
N GLU A 45 -0.90 -15.60 15.73
CA GLU A 45 0.55 -15.81 15.63
C GLU A 45 1.29 -14.47 15.50
N ARG A 46 0.77 -13.54 14.71
CA ARG A 46 1.39 -12.22 14.50
C ARG A 46 1.34 -11.29 15.70
N ILE A 47 0.22 -11.23 16.41
CA ILE A 47 0.01 -10.25 17.50
C ILE A 47 0.14 -10.86 18.91
N GLY A 48 0.38 -12.16 18.99
CA GLY A 48 0.45 -12.93 20.24
C GLY A 48 -0.90 -13.12 20.93
N GLN A 49 -0.92 -13.93 21.99
CA GLN A 49 -2.15 -14.34 22.69
C GLN A 49 -2.89 -13.17 23.35
N MET A 50 -2.16 -12.23 23.96
CA MET A 50 -2.75 -11.06 24.60
C MET A 50 -3.30 -10.06 23.58
N GLY A 51 -2.58 -9.84 22.47
CA GLY A 51 -3.07 -9.02 21.36
C GLY A 51 -4.32 -9.64 20.72
N PHE A 52 -4.37 -10.96 20.60
CA PHE A 52 -5.54 -11.68 20.08
C PHE A 52 -6.76 -11.56 20.99
N LEU A 53 -6.58 -11.64 22.31
CA LEU A 53 -7.65 -11.41 23.28
C LEU A 53 -8.15 -9.96 23.27
N ALA A 54 -7.24 -8.99 23.18
CA ALA A 54 -7.59 -7.58 22.99
C ALA A 54 -8.36 -7.38 21.67
N ALA A 55 -7.99 -8.12 20.62
CA ALA A 55 -8.65 -8.04 19.33
C ALA A 55 -10.06 -8.61 19.34
N LEU A 56 -10.27 -9.72 20.05
CA LEU A 56 -11.59 -10.34 20.26
C LEU A 56 -12.55 -9.46 21.06
N SER A 57 -12.02 -8.62 21.96
CA SER A 57 -12.81 -7.75 22.85
C SER A 57 -13.07 -6.35 22.28
N GLY A 58 -12.71 -6.09 21.01
CA GLY A 58 -12.96 -4.80 20.36
C GLY A 58 -11.89 -3.73 20.61
N PHE A 59 -10.81 -4.05 21.35
CA PHE A 59 -9.73 -3.11 21.68
C PHE A 59 -8.63 -3.00 20.59
N ARG A 60 -8.87 -3.49 19.37
CA ARG A 60 -7.90 -3.43 18.26
C ARG A 60 -7.45 -2.01 17.95
N SER A 61 -8.39 -1.05 17.91
CA SER A 61 -8.08 0.32 17.50
C SER A 61 -7.27 1.08 18.55
N PRO A 62 -7.64 1.09 19.85
CA PRO A 62 -6.80 1.67 20.89
C PRO A 62 -5.41 1.01 20.98
N LEU A 63 -5.35 -0.33 20.89
CA LEU A 63 -4.07 -1.04 20.90
C LEU A 63 -3.19 -0.64 19.71
N ALA A 64 -3.74 -0.57 18.51
CA ALA A 64 -3.03 -0.12 17.32
C ALA A 64 -2.50 1.32 17.49
N ALA A 65 -3.28 2.22 18.09
CA ALA A 65 -2.85 3.60 18.36
C ALA A 65 -1.69 3.67 19.38
N ILE A 66 -1.72 2.85 20.43
CA ILE A 66 -0.61 2.77 21.41
C ILE A 66 0.64 2.23 20.72
N LEU A 67 0.52 1.13 19.97
CA LEU A 67 1.65 0.54 19.26
C LEU A 67 2.21 1.47 18.17
N TRP A 68 1.37 2.34 17.60
CA TRP A 68 1.80 3.38 16.68
C TRP A 68 2.71 4.41 17.35
N ILE A 69 2.36 4.86 18.55
CA ILE A 69 3.20 5.75 19.36
C ILE A 69 4.51 5.05 19.73
N GLU A 70 4.45 3.77 20.10
CA GLU A 70 5.67 2.99 20.36
C GLU A 70 6.55 2.82 19.13
N ALA A 71 5.95 2.69 17.93
CA ALA A 71 6.71 2.63 16.68
C ALA A 71 7.42 3.97 16.40
N HIS A 72 6.78 5.09 16.75
CA HIS A 72 7.40 6.42 16.69
C HIS A 72 8.57 6.54 17.68
N ASN A 73 8.43 6.07 18.92
CA ASN A 73 9.53 6.05 19.89
C ASN A 73 10.71 5.17 19.40
N ALA A 74 10.41 4.03 18.76
CA ALA A 74 11.44 3.18 18.16
C ALA A 74 12.16 3.87 17.00
N TRP A 75 11.45 4.65 16.20
CA TRP A 75 12.02 5.47 15.13
C TRP A 75 12.99 6.53 15.66
N GLU A 76 12.58 7.30 16.68
CA GLU A 76 13.43 8.33 17.30
C GLU A 76 14.74 7.74 17.84
N ARG A 77 14.68 6.49 18.31
CA ARG A 77 15.85 5.75 18.82
C ARG A 77 16.63 5.01 17.74
N THR A 78 16.23 5.10 16.47
CA THR A 78 16.79 4.34 15.34
C THR A 78 16.74 2.81 15.53
N GLU A 79 15.76 2.32 16.29
CA GLU A 79 15.50 0.90 16.53
C GLU A 79 14.67 0.29 15.37
N TRP A 80 15.22 0.30 14.14
CA TRP A 80 14.51 -0.05 12.91
C TRP A 80 13.83 -1.42 12.92
N GLY A 81 14.49 -2.44 13.49
CA GLY A 81 13.93 -3.79 13.61
C GLY A 81 12.71 -3.83 14.55
N ARG A 82 12.76 -3.11 15.67
CA ARG A 82 11.61 -2.98 16.59
C ARG A 82 10.46 -2.23 15.91
N MET A 83 10.78 -1.13 15.23
CA MET A 83 9.81 -0.34 14.47
C MET A 83 9.09 -1.21 13.43
N ALA A 84 9.82 -2.03 12.67
CA ALA A 84 9.24 -2.96 11.69
C ALA A 84 8.25 -3.94 12.33
N GLY A 85 8.59 -4.55 13.47
CA GLY A 85 7.71 -5.47 14.19
C GLY A 85 6.45 -4.79 14.74
N LEU A 86 6.59 -3.57 15.27
CA LEU A 86 5.45 -2.77 15.74
C LEU A 86 4.51 -2.41 14.58
N PHE A 87 5.05 -1.99 13.44
CA PHE A 87 4.24 -1.73 12.25
C PHE A 87 3.57 -2.96 11.67
N ASP A 88 4.23 -4.12 11.66
CA ASP A 88 3.58 -5.37 11.25
C ASP A 88 2.36 -5.66 12.14
N THR A 89 2.50 -5.42 13.45
CA THR A 89 1.39 -5.58 14.40
C THR A 89 0.28 -4.54 14.16
N VAL A 90 0.62 -3.26 14.00
CA VAL A 90 -0.37 -2.18 13.77
C VAL A 90 -1.16 -2.41 12.49
N THR A 91 -0.47 -2.70 11.39
CA THR A 91 -1.11 -2.95 10.08
C THR A 91 -1.95 -4.23 10.10
N THR A 92 -1.55 -5.23 10.88
CA THR A 92 -2.34 -6.44 11.14
C THR A 92 -3.58 -6.17 12.01
N LEU A 93 -3.49 -5.26 12.98
CA LEU A 93 -4.62 -4.86 13.82
C LEU A 93 -5.63 -4.02 13.04
N GLN A 94 -5.16 -3.16 12.14
CA GLN A 94 -5.94 -2.18 11.36
C GLN A 94 -5.65 -2.26 9.85
N PRO A 95 -5.99 -3.40 9.20
CA PRO A 95 -5.60 -3.65 7.81
C PRO A 95 -6.31 -2.76 6.79
N ARG A 96 -7.43 -2.13 7.17
CA ARG A 96 -8.21 -1.22 6.31
C ARG A 96 -7.80 0.25 6.45
N SER A 97 -6.71 0.55 7.16
CA SER A 97 -6.16 1.90 7.30
C SER A 97 -4.99 2.09 6.33
N PRO A 98 -5.17 2.78 5.19
CA PRO A 98 -4.07 3.04 4.25
C PRO A 98 -2.92 3.80 4.89
N LEU A 99 -3.22 4.70 5.84
CA LEU A 99 -2.23 5.49 6.57
C LEU A 99 -1.15 4.62 7.21
N TYR A 100 -1.54 3.53 7.87
CA TYR A 100 -0.56 2.68 8.55
C TYR A 100 0.31 1.89 7.57
N TRP A 101 -0.26 1.46 6.45
CA TRP A 101 0.50 0.76 5.41
C TRP A 101 1.49 1.69 4.71
N ASP A 102 1.04 2.87 4.30
CA ASP A 102 1.87 3.87 3.63
C ASP A 102 3.05 4.28 4.52
N MET A 103 2.77 4.74 5.73
CA MET A 103 3.81 5.17 6.65
C MET A 103 4.78 4.05 7.02
N ALA A 104 4.29 2.83 7.29
CA ALA A 104 5.15 1.69 7.56
C ALA A 104 6.06 1.37 6.37
N SER A 105 5.50 1.37 5.16
CA SER A 105 6.27 1.12 3.92
C SER A 105 7.32 2.20 3.70
N TRP A 106 6.97 3.47 3.90
CA TRP A 106 7.84 4.61 3.67
C TRP A 106 9.01 4.63 4.65
N HIS A 107 8.74 4.40 5.93
CA HIS A 107 9.80 4.32 6.95
C HIS A 107 10.80 3.21 6.66
N MET A 108 10.36 2.05 6.17
CA MET A 108 11.29 0.97 5.81
C MET A 108 12.05 1.32 4.52
N ALA A 109 11.35 1.72 3.46
CA ALA A 109 11.96 1.95 2.15
C ALA A 109 12.85 3.19 2.08
N TYR A 110 12.63 4.21 2.92
CA TYR A 110 13.40 5.45 2.89
C TYR A 110 14.27 5.60 4.13
N ASN A 111 13.68 5.66 5.32
CA ASN A 111 14.44 6.00 6.53
C ASN A 111 15.38 4.86 6.96
N ALA A 112 14.84 3.65 7.15
CA ALA A 112 15.62 2.50 7.59
C ALA A 112 16.64 2.09 6.53
N SER A 113 16.28 2.13 5.24
CA SER A 113 17.21 1.77 4.17
C SER A 113 18.41 2.71 4.11
N VAL A 114 18.19 4.03 4.20
CA VAL A 114 19.28 5.03 4.16
C VAL A 114 20.12 4.92 5.43
N ALA A 115 19.49 4.80 6.60
CA ALA A 115 20.21 4.58 7.85
C ALA A 115 21.10 3.32 7.79
N ALA A 116 20.63 2.24 7.17
CA ALA A 116 21.42 1.03 6.97
C ALA A 116 22.58 1.22 5.97
N ARG A 117 22.38 2.01 4.91
CA ARG A 117 23.41 2.34 3.91
C ARG A 117 24.53 3.18 4.52
N GLU A 118 24.18 4.09 5.41
CA GLU A 118 25.06 5.09 6.01
C GLU A 118 25.56 4.72 7.42
N ASP A 119 25.24 3.52 7.93
CA ASP A 119 25.61 3.10 9.29
C ASP A 119 27.14 3.07 9.50
N PRO A 120 27.72 3.98 10.32
CA PRO A 120 29.15 4.00 10.56
C PRO A 120 29.63 2.82 11.40
N LYS A 121 28.74 2.11 12.11
CA LYS A 121 29.08 0.96 12.95
C LYS A 121 29.32 -0.31 12.15
N GLN A 122 28.83 -0.36 10.90
CA GLN A 122 29.05 -1.47 10.00
C GLN A 122 30.17 -1.09 9.01
N PRO A 123 31.43 -1.53 9.17
CA PRO A 123 32.52 -1.13 8.28
C PRO A 123 32.38 -1.68 6.85
N SER A 124 31.76 -2.86 6.68
CA SER A 124 31.62 -3.50 5.38
C SER A 124 30.56 -2.80 4.52
N GLU A 125 31.00 -2.23 3.39
CA GLU A 125 30.10 -1.61 2.44
C GLU A 125 29.05 -2.58 1.88
N ILE A 126 29.47 -3.81 1.56
CA ILE A 126 28.59 -4.84 1.00
C ILE A 126 27.47 -5.19 1.99
N LEU A 127 27.78 -5.27 3.29
CA LEU A 127 26.77 -5.54 4.31
C LEU A 127 25.79 -4.37 4.47
N ARG A 128 26.25 -3.12 4.38
CA ARG A 128 25.37 -1.93 4.38
C ARG A 128 24.43 -1.93 3.17
N GLN A 129 24.95 -2.19 1.97
CA GLN A 129 24.14 -2.29 0.75
C GLN A 129 23.12 -3.44 0.82
N ARG A 130 23.51 -4.59 1.40
CA ARG A 130 22.59 -5.71 1.62
C ARG A 130 21.47 -5.32 2.58
N ALA A 131 21.79 -4.67 3.69
CA ALA A 131 20.80 -4.23 4.67
C ALA A 131 19.86 -3.16 4.10
N GLU A 132 20.38 -2.19 3.34
CA GLU A 132 19.58 -1.22 2.59
C GLU A 132 18.55 -1.92 1.70
N ARG A 133 18.99 -2.87 0.86
CA ARG A 133 18.11 -3.64 -0.03
C ARG A 133 17.05 -4.42 0.74
N GLN A 134 17.39 -4.99 1.90
CA GLN A 134 16.43 -5.70 2.75
C GLN A 134 15.32 -4.77 3.24
N TYR A 135 15.64 -3.54 3.66
CA TYR A 135 14.65 -2.57 4.09
C TYR A 135 13.80 -2.01 2.93
N ILE A 136 14.39 -1.77 1.76
CA ILE A 136 13.64 -1.40 0.54
C ILE A 136 12.61 -2.47 0.19
N GLN A 137 13.05 -3.73 0.18
CA GLN A 137 12.20 -4.87 -0.13
C GLN A 137 11.09 -5.05 0.91
N LEU A 138 11.41 -4.90 2.21
CA LEU A 138 10.41 -4.92 3.27
C LEU A 138 9.35 -3.81 3.10
N GLY A 139 9.77 -2.58 2.75
CA GLY A 139 8.84 -1.48 2.47
C GLY A 139 7.89 -1.81 1.32
N LYS A 140 8.42 -2.35 0.22
CA LYS A 140 7.62 -2.84 -0.91
C LYS A 140 6.62 -3.92 -0.48
N GLU A 141 7.05 -4.92 0.28
CA GLU A 141 6.18 -6.03 0.74
C GLU A 141 5.07 -5.56 1.68
N ILE A 142 5.38 -4.62 2.58
CA ILE A 142 4.37 -3.97 3.44
C ILE A 142 3.32 -3.28 2.56
N LEU A 143 3.75 -2.54 1.54
CA LEU A 143 2.83 -1.80 0.68
C LEU A 143 1.98 -2.72 -0.20
N GLU A 144 2.56 -3.79 -0.75
CA GLU A 144 1.83 -4.81 -1.49
C GLU A 144 0.78 -5.51 -0.61
N ARG A 145 1.09 -5.78 0.67
CA ARG A 145 0.08 -6.25 1.64
C ARG A 145 -1.00 -5.20 1.89
N GLY A 146 -0.62 -3.93 2.01
CA GLY A 146 -1.55 -2.82 2.16
C GLY A 146 -2.53 -2.73 0.99
N ILE A 147 -2.03 -2.87 -0.24
CA ILE A 147 -2.83 -2.92 -1.47
C ILE A 147 -3.77 -4.12 -1.48
N ARG A 148 -3.31 -5.32 -1.09
CA ARG A 148 -4.19 -6.50 -0.99
C ARG A 148 -5.34 -6.29 0.01
N ASN A 149 -5.08 -5.58 1.10
CA ASN A 149 -6.11 -5.24 2.10
C ASN A 149 -6.97 -4.03 1.69
N ASN A 150 -6.53 -3.21 0.74
CA ASN A 150 -7.17 -1.97 0.29
C ASN A 150 -7.11 -1.84 -1.26
N PRO A 151 -7.74 -2.77 -2.00
CA PRO A 151 -7.54 -2.88 -3.45
C PRO A 151 -7.97 -1.64 -4.24
N ASP A 152 -8.99 -0.92 -3.74
CA ASP A 152 -9.56 0.26 -4.40
C ASP A 152 -8.84 1.57 -4.03
N ASN A 153 -7.78 1.50 -3.22
CA ASN A 153 -7.05 2.68 -2.79
C ASN A 153 -5.99 3.10 -3.82
N ALA A 154 -6.32 4.11 -4.64
CA ALA A 154 -5.43 4.67 -5.65
C ALA A 154 -4.10 5.18 -5.07
N TYR A 155 -4.13 5.75 -3.87
CA TYR A 155 -2.95 6.31 -3.22
C TYR A 155 -1.90 5.22 -2.93
N LEU A 156 -2.27 4.09 -2.31
CA LEU A 156 -1.31 3.01 -2.04
C LEU A 156 -0.71 2.41 -3.32
N GLN A 157 -1.50 2.29 -4.39
CA GLN A 157 -0.97 1.86 -5.69
C GLN A 157 0.06 2.85 -6.24
N ASN A 158 -0.22 4.15 -6.14
CA ASN A 158 0.73 5.19 -6.54
C ASN A 158 2.02 5.15 -5.70
N GLN A 159 1.90 4.94 -4.38
CA GLN A 159 3.06 4.80 -3.50
C GLN A 159 3.94 3.61 -3.92
N LEU A 160 3.35 2.52 -4.43
CA LEU A 160 4.09 1.37 -4.94
C LEU A 160 4.89 1.76 -6.20
N GLY A 161 4.27 2.50 -7.11
CA GLY A 161 4.96 3.06 -8.27
C GLY A 161 6.14 3.95 -7.88
N ILE A 162 5.99 4.76 -6.83
CA ILE A 162 7.06 5.61 -6.29
C ILE A 162 8.24 4.78 -5.77
N ILE A 163 7.98 3.74 -4.96
CA ILE A 163 9.05 2.86 -4.45
C ILE A 163 9.76 2.14 -5.60
N LEU A 164 9.01 1.61 -6.58
CA LEU A 164 9.57 0.91 -7.74
C LEU A 164 10.48 1.84 -8.55
N ARG A 165 10.03 3.07 -8.81
CA ARG A 165 10.81 4.07 -9.55
C ARG A 165 12.04 4.54 -8.77
N ASP A 166 11.85 4.99 -7.53
CA ASP A 166 12.88 5.75 -6.80
C ASP A 166 13.89 4.86 -6.08
N LYS A 167 13.48 3.68 -5.62
CA LYS A 167 14.30 2.80 -4.78
C LYS A 167 14.80 1.56 -5.50
N LEU A 168 14.07 1.12 -6.52
CA LEU A 168 14.38 -0.12 -7.27
C LEU A 168 14.79 0.14 -8.72
N SER A 169 14.65 1.37 -9.22
CA SER A 169 14.88 1.72 -10.62
C SER A 169 14.12 0.83 -11.60
N ASP A 170 12.94 0.36 -11.19
CA ASP A 170 12.05 -0.48 -11.98
C ASP A 170 10.98 0.41 -12.66
N ASP A 171 11.38 1.07 -13.74
CA ASP A 171 10.50 1.96 -14.50
C ASP A 171 9.30 1.22 -15.11
N CYS A 172 9.47 -0.04 -15.50
CA CYS A 172 8.40 -0.85 -16.06
C CYS A 172 7.34 -1.19 -15.01
N GLY A 173 7.78 -1.71 -13.85
CA GLY A 173 6.89 -1.98 -12.72
C GLY A 173 6.24 -0.70 -12.18
N ALA A 174 6.99 0.41 -12.14
CA ALA A 174 6.45 1.70 -11.75
C ALA A 174 5.36 2.18 -12.70
N ALA A 175 5.56 2.07 -14.01
CA ALA A 175 4.57 2.40 -15.02
C ALA A 175 3.26 1.63 -14.81
N ASP A 176 3.35 0.33 -14.58
CA ASP A 176 2.18 -0.54 -14.35
C ASP A 176 1.45 -0.18 -13.05
N ALA A 177 2.19 0.10 -11.98
CA ALA A 177 1.61 0.52 -10.70
C ALA A 177 0.91 1.90 -10.79
N PHE A 178 1.54 2.88 -11.46
CA PHE A 178 0.93 4.19 -11.67
C PHE A 178 -0.29 4.13 -12.60
N LEU A 179 -0.23 3.31 -13.65
CA LEU A 179 -1.36 3.13 -14.57
C LEU A 179 -2.55 2.55 -13.82
N LYS A 180 -2.33 1.48 -13.06
CA LYS A 180 -3.35 0.89 -12.19
C LYS A 180 -3.89 1.88 -11.16
N ALA A 181 -3.02 2.71 -10.57
CA ALA A 181 -3.45 3.77 -9.66
C ALA A 181 -4.38 4.78 -10.35
N SER A 182 -4.10 5.14 -11.61
CA SER A 182 -4.87 6.12 -12.39
C SER A 182 -6.25 5.63 -12.82
N GLU A 183 -6.45 4.31 -12.90
CA GLU A 183 -7.73 3.67 -13.26
C GLU A 183 -8.69 3.55 -12.07
N LEU A 184 -8.20 3.77 -10.85
CA LEU A 184 -9.01 3.62 -9.64
C LEU A 184 -9.90 4.87 -9.38
N PRO A 185 -11.07 4.69 -8.73
CA PRO A 185 -11.98 5.80 -8.46
C PRO A 185 -11.34 6.92 -7.63
N GLY A 186 -11.54 8.17 -8.06
CA GLY A 186 -11.00 9.34 -7.36
C GLY A 186 -9.50 9.54 -7.52
N ALA A 187 -8.84 8.80 -8.42
CA ALA A 187 -7.43 8.99 -8.71
C ALA A 187 -7.14 10.41 -9.24
N PRO A 188 -6.14 11.10 -8.67
CA PRO A 188 -5.69 12.38 -9.20
C PRO A 188 -5.18 12.26 -10.65
N PRO A 189 -5.42 13.26 -11.51
CA PRO A 189 -5.02 13.20 -12.93
C PRO A 189 -3.52 12.97 -13.16
N PHE A 190 -2.68 13.40 -12.22
CA PHE A 190 -1.22 13.27 -12.35
C PHE A 190 -0.71 11.82 -12.25
N TYR A 191 -1.51 10.86 -11.76
CA TYR A 191 -1.12 9.45 -11.74
C TYR A 191 -0.97 8.89 -13.15
N ALA A 192 -1.86 9.25 -14.08
CA ALA A 192 -1.75 8.84 -15.48
C ALA A 192 -0.50 9.44 -16.15
N ARG A 193 -0.12 10.67 -15.79
CA ARG A 193 1.13 11.28 -16.27
C ARG A 193 2.35 10.54 -15.71
N ALA A 194 2.35 10.21 -14.42
CA ALA A 194 3.43 9.42 -13.81
C ALA A 194 3.58 8.05 -14.51
N ALA A 195 2.47 7.40 -14.85
CA ALA A 195 2.46 6.18 -15.64
C ALA A 195 3.14 6.38 -17.00
N GLY A 196 2.71 7.40 -17.77
CA GLY A 196 3.31 7.71 -19.07
C GLY A 196 4.80 8.04 -19.00
N TYR A 197 5.25 8.76 -17.98
CA TYR A 197 6.66 9.11 -17.80
C TYR A 197 7.53 7.89 -17.48
N SER A 198 7.07 7.02 -16.57
CA SER A 198 7.77 5.76 -16.27
C SER A 198 7.73 4.81 -17.48
N MET A 199 6.61 4.78 -18.21
CA MET A 199 6.46 3.96 -19.41
C MET A 199 7.42 4.39 -20.53
N ALA A 200 7.67 5.69 -20.69
CA ALA A 200 8.63 6.22 -21.66
C ALA A 200 10.08 5.76 -21.39
N LYS A 201 10.40 5.46 -20.12
CA LYS A 201 11.71 4.94 -19.68
C LYS A 201 11.79 3.41 -19.70
N CYS A 202 10.65 2.72 -19.74
CA CYS A 202 10.59 1.27 -19.84
C CYS A 202 10.87 0.82 -21.29
N PRO A 203 11.96 0.05 -21.55
CA PRO A 203 12.27 -0.43 -22.89
C PRO A 203 11.13 -1.28 -23.47
N GLY A 204 10.72 -0.97 -24.70
CA GLY A 204 9.64 -1.67 -25.41
C GLY A 204 8.24 -1.14 -25.13
N LYS A 205 8.06 -0.14 -24.26
CA LYS A 205 6.77 0.52 -24.02
C LYS A 205 6.67 1.94 -24.59
N GLU A 206 7.61 2.36 -25.43
CA GLU A 206 7.68 3.72 -26.00
C GLU A 206 6.39 4.12 -26.73
N LYS A 207 5.85 3.23 -27.56
CA LYS A 207 4.61 3.49 -28.30
C LYS A 207 3.42 3.66 -27.36
N GLN A 208 3.29 2.80 -26.36
CA GLN A 208 2.22 2.89 -25.36
C GLN A 208 2.35 4.18 -24.53
N ALA A 209 3.58 4.57 -24.19
CA ALA A 209 3.85 5.82 -23.50
C ALA A 209 3.42 7.03 -24.33
N TYR A 210 3.74 7.03 -25.63
CA TYR A 210 3.35 8.08 -26.55
C TYR A 210 1.82 8.17 -26.66
N GLU A 211 1.14 7.05 -26.90
CA GLU A 211 -0.31 6.99 -26.99
C GLU A 211 -1.00 7.51 -25.73
N LEU A 212 -0.53 7.08 -24.54
CA LEU A 212 -1.07 7.55 -23.26
C LEU A 212 -0.84 9.05 -23.05
N LEU A 213 0.38 9.54 -23.25
CA LEU A 213 0.71 10.95 -23.05
C LEU A 213 0.03 11.85 -24.07
N LYS A 214 -0.08 11.41 -25.34
CA LYS A 214 -0.81 12.12 -26.38
C LYS A 214 -2.30 12.18 -26.07
N HIS A 215 -2.89 11.08 -25.62
CA HIS A 215 -4.27 11.06 -25.15
C HIS A 215 -4.50 12.07 -24.00
N LEU A 216 -3.57 12.16 -23.04
CA LEU A 216 -3.64 13.18 -21.99
C LEU A 216 -3.49 14.60 -22.54
N TYR A 217 -2.57 14.84 -23.47
CA TYR A 217 -2.42 16.13 -24.15
C TYR A 217 -3.72 16.61 -24.82
N ASP A 218 -4.44 15.67 -25.44
CA ASP A 218 -5.66 15.94 -26.19
C ASP A 218 -6.87 16.22 -25.29
N LYS A 219 -6.80 15.91 -23.98
CA LYS A 219 -7.87 16.24 -23.02
C LYS A 219 -8.03 17.74 -22.76
N GLY A 220 -6.97 18.54 -22.97
CA GLY A 220 -7.04 20.00 -22.82
C GLY A 220 -5.84 20.60 -22.07
N GLU A 221 -5.87 21.92 -21.91
CA GLU A 221 -4.73 22.71 -21.42
C GLU A 221 -4.27 22.33 -20.01
N ASP A 222 -5.18 21.86 -19.15
CA ASP A 222 -4.85 21.43 -17.80
C ASP A 222 -3.82 20.29 -17.77
N GLU A 223 -3.84 19.41 -18.77
CA GLU A 223 -2.92 18.28 -18.90
C GLU A 223 -1.62 18.61 -19.65
N ARG A 224 -1.56 19.74 -20.37
CA ARG A 224 -0.41 20.18 -21.18
C ARG A 224 0.74 20.72 -20.33
N LYS A 225 1.19 19.94 -19.35
CA LYS A 225 2.32 20.29 -18.48
C LYS A 225 3.64 20.25 -19.28
N PRO A 226 4.63 21.10 -18.96
CA PRO A 226 5.91 21.13 -19.67
C PRO A 226 6.60 19.76 -19.75
N SER A 227 6.59 18.98 -18.67
CA SER A 227 7.16 17.62 -18.65
C SER A 227 6.43 16.68 -19.60
N LEU A 228 5.11 16.80 -19.72
CA LEU A 228 4.32 15.98 -20.64
C LEU A 228 4.66 16.30 -22.10
N ILE A 229 4.73 17.59 -22.44
CA ILE A 229 5.12 18.04 -23.78
C ILE A 229 6.54 17.58 -24.13
N SER A 230 7.50 17.69 -23.20
CA SER A 230 8.87 17.24 -23.43
C SER A 230 8.92 15.74 -23.72
N ASN A 231 8.25 14.92 -22.91
CA ASN A 231 8.23 13.47 -23.09
C ASN A 231 7.56 13.09 -24.42
N ILE A 232 6.46 13.74 -24.80
CA ILE A 232 5.82 13.51 -26.11
C ILE A 232 6.80 13.82 -27.25
N LYS A 233 7.45 14.99 -27.24
CA LYS A 233 8.39 15.38 -28.31
C LYS A 233 9.61 14.48 -28.40
N GLU A 234 10.09 13.96 -27.27
CA GLU A 234 11.17 12.97 -27.23
C GLU A 234 10.71 11.63 -27.84
N LEU A 235 9.51 11.17 -27.49
CA LEU A 235 8.93 9.94 -28.04
C LEU A 235 8.62 10.06 -29.53
N GLU A 236 8.11 11.20 -29.99
CA GLU A 236 7.86 11.47 -31.42
C GLU A 236 9.13 11.35 -32.26
N LYS A 237 10.26 11.84 -31.73
CA LYS A 237 11.57 11.67 -32.37
C LYS A 237 12.03 10.22 -32.33
N LYS A 238 11.89 9.55 -31.17
CA LYS A 238 12.33 8.17 -30.98
C LYS A 238 11.54 7.16 -31.83
N LEU A 239 10.27 7.45 -32.10
CA LEU A 239 9.34 6.61 -32.86
C LEU A 239 9.20 7.05 -34.32
N ASP A 240 9.98 8.03 -34.78
CA ASP A 240 9.90 8.60 -36.13
C ASP A 240 8.48 9.01 -36.55
N VAL A 241 7.70 9.59 -35.61
CA VAL A 241 6.33 10.04 -35.87
C VAL A 241 6.34 11.12 -36.96
N PRO A 242 5.46 11.04 -37.98
CA PRO A 242 5.41 12.03 -39.06
C PRO A 242 5.20 13.45 -38.53
N PRO A 243 5.87 14.49 -39.07
CA PRO A 243 5.75 15.87 -38.59
C PRO A 243 4.30 16.41 -38.53
N ALA A 244 3.42 15.91 -39.41
CA ALA A 244 2.00 16.30 -39.45
C ALA A 244 1.18 15.76 -38.25
N GLU A 245 1.65 14.70 -37.59
CA GLU A 245 0.98 14.06 -36.45
C GLU A 245 1.54 14.52 -35.09
N ARG A 246 2.63 15.31 -35.11
CA ARG A 246 3.30 15.79 -33.91
C ARG A 246 2.53 16.90 -33.22
N ILE A 247 2.68 16.98 -31.90
CA ILE A 247 2.19 18.14 -31.16
C ILE A 247 2.99 19.40 -31.54
N PRO A 248 2.38 20.60 -31.52
CA PRO A 248 3.07 21.86 -31.78
C PRO A 248 4.31 22.08 -30.89
#